data_AF-A0AAJ5ZWL2-F1
#
_entry.id   AF-A0AAJ5ZWL2-F1
#
_cell.length_a   1.000
_cell.length_b   1.000
_cell.length_c   1.000
_cell.angle_alpha   90.00
_cell.angle_beta   90.00
_cell.angle_gamma   90.00
#
_symmetry.space_group_name_H-M   'P 1'
#
loop_
_entity.id
_entity.type
_entity.pdbx_description
1 polymer ?
#
loop_
_entity_poly.entity_id
_entity_poly.type
_entity_poly.pdbx_seq_one_letter_code
_entity_poly.pdbx_strand_id
1 'polypeptide(L)'
;MASTTFGGHTYTQVDTTLAADVTAKIDELSGRQGDNMRPAYLQLVHTNGGVTSAWNLGSYSVQLGGKDYAGKIKLTNTATIMNAAKGLVLIKIPAAFYQAVGDYQSAFIRIMNGDDVVSTVNVAFSVFENSLAISSGDSVTYLGEVTDQVKQAQAQIDPINTQVQAIQSTLSAVQSSAKSYLDEVSSQALAKTKSGNEFTEWNTFDQGITVKGRVEADSLGETFGAWKQITNYVDGKFSDTGTQTNSGITFLNGNYSDAGLQVRHVRLGSLNLLFISGAMRYHNGFQSWQQTDLFNVGDLANVQTVQVMKPLEVADGGMTLWIRVNGQTVTATPVGSSTITSKDWYFNLGQIFIW
;
A
#
# COMPACT_ATOMS: atom_id res chain seq x y z
N MET A 1 36.56 -29.27 34.20
CA MET A 1 36.17 -30.42 33.37
C MET A 1 37.38 -31.30 33.11
N ALA A 2 37.18 -32.58 32.80
CA ALA A 2 38.27 -33.46 32.40
C ALA A 2 38.76 -33.10 30.98
N SER A 3 40.01 -33.40 30.66
CA SER A 3 40.64 -33.05 29.38
C SER A 3 41.56 -34.17 28.89
N THR A 4 41.67 -34.33 27.57
CA THR A 4 42.58 -35.30 26.94
C THR A 4 43.51 -34.59 25.97
N THR A 5 44.80 -34.96 25.94
CA THR A 5 45.76 -34.42 24.97
C THR A 5 45.93 -35.37 23.79
N PHE A 6 45.83 -34.85 22.56
CA PHE A 6 46.08 -35.62 21.34
C PHE A 6 46.66 -34.71 20.25
N GLY A 7 47.73 -35.15 19.57
CA GLY A 7 48.32 -34.39 18.47
C GLY A 7 48.78 -32.98 18.85
N GLY A 8 49.24 -32.76 20.10
CA GLY A 8 49.69 -31.45 20.59
C GLY A 8 48.57 -30.49 21.04
N HIS A 9 47.30 -30.91 20.99
CA HIS A 9 46.16 -30.12 21.46
C HIS A 9 45.49 -30.75 22.69
N THR A 10 44.98 -29.90 23.58
CA THR A 10 44.19 -30.29 24.75
C THR A 10 42.71 -30.17 24.40
N TYR A 11 41.97 -31.27 24.54
CA TYR A 11 40.55 -31.38 24.24
C TYR A 11 39.75 -31.43 25.53
N THR A 12 38.77 -30.55 25.66
CA THR A 12 37.91 -30.49 26.83
C THR A 12 36.76 -31.48 26.68
N GLN A 13 36.57 -32.32 27.69
CA GLN A 13 35.55 -33.37 27.64
C GLN A 13 34.16 -32.80 27.85
N VAL A 14 33.24 -33.18 26.97
CA VAL A 14 31.82 -32.86 27.02
C VAL A 14 31.06 -34.16 27.08
N ASP A 15 30.44 -34.43 28.21
CA ASP A 15 29.59 -35.61 28.40
C ASP A 15 28.20 -35.35 27.84
N THR A 16 27.81 -36.14 26.85
CA THR A 16 26.53 -35.99 26.16
C THR A 16 25.38 -36.74 26.83
N THR A 17 25.62 -37.36 27.98
CA THR A 17 24.61 -38.03 28.81
C THR A 17 24.15 -37.19 29.99
N LEU A 18 24.61 -35.94 30.08
CA LEU A 18 24.09 -34.97 31.04
C LEU A 18 22.58 -34.81 30.87
N ALA A 19 21.87 -34.74 32.00
CA ALA A 19 20.43 -34.52 32.00
C ALA A 19 20.09 -33.17 31.35
N ALA A 20 18.90 -33.06 30.77
CA ALA A 20 18.49 -31.89 29.98
C ALA A 20 18.40 -30.59 30.80
N ASP A 21 18.40 -30.65 32.12
CA ASP A 21 18.44 -29.52 33.06
C ASP A 21 19.88 -29.15 33.50
N VAL A 22 20.88 -29.94 33.11
CA VAL A 22 22.28 -29.74 33.46
C VAL A 22 23.04 -29.11 32.29
N THR A 23 23.71 -28.00 32.55
CA THR A 23 24.49 -27.26 31.56
C THR A 23 25.98 -27.36 31.84
N ALA A 24 26.76 -27.82 30.85
CA ALA A 24 28.22 -27.88 30.94
C ALA A 24 28.83 -26.53 30.57
N LYS A 25 29.54 -25.87 31.50
CA LYS A 25 30.28 -24.65 31.18
C LYS A 25 31.56 -25.00 30.41
N ILE A 26 31.69 -24.50 29.18
CA ILE A 26 32.85 -24.74 28.31
C ILE A 26 33.55 -23.41 28.04
N ASP A 27 34.63 -23.15 28.78
CA ASP A 27 35.36 -21.89 28.69
C ASP A 27 36.04 -21.70 27.32
N GLU A 28 36.37 -22.79 26.62
CA GLU A 28 36.97 -22.76 25.28
C GLU A 28 36.05 -22.19 24.20
N LEU A 29 34.74 -22.25 24.42
CA LEU A 29 33.73 -21.63 23.55
C LEU A 29 33.60 -20.12 23.82
N SER A 30 34.10 -19.63 24.96
CA SER A 30 34.04 -18.22 25.32
C SER A 30 35.11 -17.43 24.55
N GLY A 31 34.77 -16.19 24.20
CA GLY A 31 35.64 -15.33 23.39
C GLY A 31 35.36 -13.85 23.64
N ARG A 32 36.12 -12.98 22.99
CA ARG A 32 35.92 -11.53 23.06
C ARG A 32 35.12 -11.03 21.87
N GLN A 33 34.46 -9.88 22.04
CA GLN A 33 33.73 -9.24 20.97
C GLN A 33 34.64 -8.99 19.76
N GLY A 34 34.22 -9.49 18.60
CA GLY A 34 34.99 -9.42 17.36
C GLY A 34 36.01 -10.55 17.12
N ASP A 35 36.17 -11.50 18.06
CA ASP A 35 36.91 -12.74 17.80
C ASP A 35 36.31 -13.44 16.56
N ASN A 36 37.14 -14.05 15.72
CA ASN A 36 36.68 -14.75 14.52
C ASN A 36 37.42 -16.07 14.33
N MET A 37 36.69 -17.11 13.96
CA MET A 37 37.21 -18.46 13.71
C MET A 37 38.01 -19.02 14.90
N ARG A 38 37.60 -18.68 16.12
CA ARG A 38 38.23 -19.17 17.34
C ARG A 38 38.13 -20.71 17.40
N PRO A 39 39.25 -21.43 17.55
CA PRO A 39 39.24 -22.88 17.62
C PRO A 39 38.85 -23.36 19.02
N ALA A 40 37.84 -24.23 19.10
CA ALA A 40 37.49 -24.96 20.31
C ALA A 40 37.71 -26.46 20.09
N TYR A 41 38.61 -27.05 20.88
CA TYR A 41 38.96 -28.46 20.83
C TYR A 41 38.16 -29.22 21.88
N LEU A 42 37.25 -30.09 21.44
CA LEU A 42 36.35 -30.80 22.33
C LEU A 42 36.46 -32.31 22.14
N GLN A 43 36.31 -33.05 23.23
CA GLN A 43 36.14 -34.49 23.20
C GLN A 43 34.72 -34.83 23.62
N LEU A 44 33.95 -35.46 22.73
CA LEU A 44 32.62 -35.93 23.07
C LEU A 44 32.70 -37.31 23.71
N VAL A 45 32.11 -37.43 24.90
CA VAL A 45 32.05 -38.67 25.67
C VAL A 45 30.61 -38.98 26.05
N HIS A 46 30.33 -40.24 26.37
CA HIS A 46 29.07 -40.65 26.96
C HIS A 46 29.33 -41.49 28.22
N THR A 47 28.51 -41.32 29.25
CA THR A 47 28.60 -42.11 30.47
C THR A 47 27.42 -43.07 30.54
N ASN A 48 27.71 -44.38 30.54
CA ASN A 48 26.68 -45.41 30.75
C ASN A 48 27.10 -46.32 31.90
N GLY A 49 26.20 -46.53 32.88
CA GLY A 49 26.49 -47.35 34.05
C GLY A 49 27.69 -46.89 34.89
N GLY A 50 28.02 -45.59 34.87
CA GLY A 50 29.17 -45.03 35.60
C GLY A 50 30.51 -45.13 34.86
N VAL A 51 30.54 -45.66 33.63
CA VAL A 51 31.75 -45.73 32.80
C VAL A 51 31.66 -44.69 31.68
N THR A 52 32.60 -43.73 31.68
CA THR A 52 32.73 -42.71 30.63
C THR A 52 33.56 -43.27 29.47
N SER A 53 32.96 -43.31 28.28
CA SER A 53 33.61 -43.77 27.05
C SER A 53 33.53 -42.70 25.96
N ALA A 54 34.50 -42.67 25.05
CA ALA A 54 34.51 -41.71 23.95
C ALA A 54 33.47 -42.08 22.89
N TRP A 55 32.81 -41.07 22.30
CA TRP A 55 31.98 -41.28 21.12
C TRP A 55 32.82 -41.71 19.92
N ASN A 56 32.35 -42.70 19.15
CA ASN A 56 32.88 -42.98 17.83
C ASN A 56 32.10 -42.16 16.79
N LEU A 57 32.74 -41.14 16.22
CA LEU A 57 32.11 -40.18 15.31
C LEU A 57 32.18 -40.58 13.82
N GLY A 58 32.47 -41.85 13.50
CA GLY A 58 32.78 -42.28 12.13
C GLY A 58 31.72 -41.93 11.07
N SER A 59 30.43 -41.91 11.45
CA SER A 59 29.30 -41.52 10.60
C SER A 59 28.53 -40.31 11.11
N TYR A 60 29.04 -39.63 12.14
CA TYR A 60 28.31 -38.58 12.84
C TYR A 60 28.90 -37.20 12.56
N SER A 61 28.04 -36.19 12.52
CA SER A 61 28.41 -34.78 12.46
C SER A 61 28.16 -34.10 13.81
N VAL A 62 28.88 -33.02 14.10
CA VAL A 62 28.78 -32.29 15.37
C VAL A 62 28.57 -30.81 15.09
N GLN A 63 27.64 -30.16 15.77
CA GLN A 63 27.34 -28.74 15.59
C GLN A 63 27.17 -28.02 16.93
N LEU A 64 27.54 -26.73 16.96
CA LEU A 64 27.30 -25.82 18.07
C LEU A 64 26.16 -24.88 17.72
N GLY A 65 25.14 -24.82 18.57
CA GLY A 65 24.00 -23.92 18.42
C GLY A 65 23.73 -23.14 19.70
N GLY A 66 23.12 -21.97 19.58
CA GLY A 66 22.68 -21.22 20.75
C GLY A 66 21.99 -19.90 20.43
N LYS A 67 21.45 -19.29 21.49
CA LYS A 67 20.83 -17.98 21.50
C LYS A 67 21.74 -17.04 22.29
N ASP A 68 22.27 -16.02 21.61
CA ASP A 68 23.18 -15.06 22.23
C ASP A 68 22.45 -14.15 23.24
N TYR A 69 23.23 -13.29 23.91
CA TYR A 69 22.69 -12.35 24.90
C TYR A 69 21.60 -11.43 24.33
N ALA A 70 21.73 -11.00 23.07
CA ALA A 70 20.75 -10.16 22.35
C ALA A 70 19.54 -10.95 21.81
N GLY A 71 19.48 -12.25 22.09
CA GLY A 71 18.40 -13.14 21.72
C GLY A 71 18.44 -13.66 20.27
N LYS A 72 19.56 -13.51 19.58
CA LYS A 72 19.76 -13.98 18.20
C LYS A 72 20.27 -15.41 18.16
N ILE A 73 19.74 -16.19 17.23
CA ILE A 73 20.11 -17.60 17.05
C ILE A 73 21.38 -17.70 16.21
N LYS A 74 22.30 -18.55 16.65
CA LYS A 74 23.60 -18.82 16.01
C LYS A 74 23.80 -20.33 15.91
N LEU A 75 24.12 -20.83 14.72
CA LEU A 75 24.44 -22.23 14.47
C LEU A 75 25.71 -22.34 13.63
N THR A 76 26.68 -23.13 14.09
CA THR A 76 27.89 -23.41 13.31
C THR A 76 27.62 -24.44 12.23
N ASN A 77 28.51 -24.48 11.23
CA ASN A 77 28.65 -25.67 10.40
C ASN A 77 29.06 -26.89 11.23
N THR A 78 29.05 -28.05 10.57
CA THR A 78 29.64 -29.28 11.09
C THR A 78 31.10 -29.05 11.50
N ALA A 79 31.43 -29.46 12.71
CA ALA A 79 32.76 -29.45 13.27
C ALA A 79 33.71 -30.33 12.46
N THR A 80 35.00 -29.99 12.46
CA THR A 80 36.03 -30.85 11.87
C THR A 80 36.32 -32.01 12.82
N ILE A 81 36.15 -33.24 12.36
CA ILE A 81 36.49 -34.44 13.15
C ILE A 81 38.01 -34.64 13.11
N MET A 82 38.65 -34.53 14.27
CA MET A 82 40.11 -34.68 14.43
C MET A 82 40.50 -36.15 14.63
N ASN A 83 39.66 -36.91 15.34
CA ASN A 83 39.80 -38.35 15.49
C ASN A 83 38.44 -38.97 15.82
N ALA A 84 37.85 -39.67 14.85
CA ALA A 84 36.52 -40.25 14.97
C ALA A 84 36.43 -41.27 16.12
N ALA A 85 37.39 -42.19 16.23
CA ALA A 85 37.37 -43.25 17.24
C ALA A 85 37.53 -42.76 18.68
N LYS A 86 38.06 -41.54 18.87
CA LYS A 86 38.28 -40.93 20.18
C LYS A 86 37.32 -39.77 20.50
N GLY A 87 36.33 -39.52 19.64
CA GLY A 87 35.35 -38.46 19.82
C GLY A 87 35.93 -37.05 19.74
N LEU A 88 37.08 -36.86 19.08
CA LEU A 88 37.80 -35.59 19.08
C LEU A 88 37.34 -34.70 17.92
N VAL A 89 36.91 -33.48 18.24
CA VAL A 89 36.41 -32.50 17.27
C VAL A 89 37.04 -31.12 17.47
N LEU A 90 37.12 -30.39 16.36
CA LEU A 90 37.48 -28.98 16.30
C LEU A 90 36.29 -28.18 15.79
N ILE A 91 35.78 -27.28 16.62
CA ILE A 91 34.76 -26.31 16.23
C ILE A 91 35.45 -24.98 15.95
N LYS A 92 35.31 -24.45 14.73
CA LYS A 92 35.76 -23.09 14.40
C LYS A 92 34.58 -22.15 14.53
N ILE A 93 34.62 -21.30 15.57
CA ILE A 93 33.47 -20.46 15.94
C ILE A 93 33.54 -19.13 15.17
N PRO A 94 32.57 -18.82 14.30
CA PRO A 94 32.60 -17.62 13.46
C PRO A 94 32.38 -16.33 14.27
N ALA A 95 32.80 -15.19 13.70
CA ALA A 95 32.63 -13.86 14.31
C ALA A 95 31.19 -13.54 14.75
N ALA A 96 30.20 -14.09 14.05
CA ALA A 96 28.80 -13.89 14.39
C ALA A 96 28.44 -14.35 15.82
N PHE A 97 29.14 -15.35 16.37
CA PHE A 97 28.92 -15.82 17.75
C PHE A 97 29.49 -14.87 18.81
N TYR A 98 30.36 -13.95 18.42
CA TYR A 98 31.02 -13.00 19.33
C TYR A 98 30.56 -11.55 19.09
N GLN A 99 29.32 -11.34 18.64
CA GLN A 99 28.78 -10.00 18.38
C GLN A 99 28.10 -9.39 19.61
N ALA A 100 27.33 -10.17 20.35
CA ALA A 100 26.60 -9.73 21.53
C ALA A 100 27.40 -10.05 22.80
N VAL A 101 27.86 -9.01 23.50
CA VAL A 101 28.56 -9.14 24.80
C VAL A 101 27.57 -9.62 25.86
N GLY A 102 27.98 -10.62 26.64
CA GLY A 102 27.18 -11.23 27.70
C GLY A 102 27.16 -12.75 27.64
N ASP A 103 26.44 -13.35 28.59
CA ASP A 103 26.21 -14.79 28.62
C ASP A 103 25.22 -15.20 27.54
N TYR A 104 25.47 -16.34 26.90
CA TYR A 104 24.49 -16.96 26.03
C TYR A 104 23.25 -17.34 26.84
N GLN A 105 22.06 -16.97 26.37
CA GLN A 105 20.79 -17.30 27.03
C GLN A 105 20.57 -18.82 27.07
N SER A 106 21.00 -19.50 26.01
CA SER A 106 20.98 -20.96 25.89
C SER A 106 21.96 -21.39 24.82
N ALA A 107 22.76 -22.42 25.05
CA ALA A 107 23.57 -23.03 24.00
C ALA A 107 23.62 -24.55 24.15
N PHE A 108 23.91 -25.23 23.06
CA PHE A 108 24.00 -26.68 23.01
C PHE A 108 25.01 -27.15 21.98
N ILE A 109 25.54 -28.35 22.20
CA ILE A 109 26.25 -29.13 21.18
C ILE A 109 25.34 -30.29 20.80
N ARG A 110 25.17 -30.51 19.50
CA ARG A 110 24.41 -31.66 18.97
C ARG A 110 25.30 -32.58 18.15
N ILE A 111 25.09 -33.89 18.32
CA ILE A 111 25.62 -34.95 17.47
C ILE A 111 24.49 -35.40 16.53
N MET A 112 24.76 -35.47 15.25
CA MET A 112 23.77 -35.84 14.23
C MET A 112 24.27 -37.04 13.42
N ASN A 113 23.34 -37.86 12.92
CA ASN A 113 23.58 -38.94 11.97
C ASN A 113 22.73 -38.68 10.71
N GLY A 114 23.32 -38.03 9.71
CA GLY A 114 22.52 -37.43 8.64
C GLY A 114 21.60 -36.35 9.21
N ASP A 115 20.29 -36.53 9.01
CA ASP A 115 19.24 -35.61 9.48
C ASP A 115 18.77 -35.89 10.92
N ASP A 116 19.16 -37.02 11.51
CA ASP A 116 18.68 -37.40 12.84
C ASP A 116 19.58 -36.81 13.94
N VAL A 117 18.95 -36.18 14.94
CA VAL A 117 19.65 -35.73 16.15
C VAL A 117 19.82 -36.92 17.09
N VAL A 118 21.07 -37.34 17.30
CA VAL A 118 21.44 -38.52 18.10
C VAL A 118 21.64 -38.15 19.57
N SER A 119 22.21 -36.97 19.83
CA SER A 119 22.44 -36.49 21.18
C SER A 119 22.56 -34.97 21.19
N THR A 120 22.07 -34.34 22.26
CA THR A 120 22.18 -32.90 22.50
C THR A 120 22.63 -32.68 23.94
N VAL A 121 23.63 -31.81 24.14
CA VAL A 121 24.12 -31.43 25.47
C VAL A 121 24.06 -29.92 25.61
N ASN A 122 23.45 -29.44 26.70
CA ASN A 122 23.40 -28.02 27.00
C ASN A 122 24.78 -27.54 27.44
N VAL A 123 25.22 -26.42 26.88
CA VAL A 123 26.52 -25.80 27.18
C VAL A 123 26.34 -24.34 27.55
N ALA A 124 27.22 -23.82 28.39
CA ALA A 124 27.28 -22.41 28.77
C ALA A 124 28.64 -21.82 28.41
N PHE A 125 28.62 -20.63 27.82
CA PHE A 125 29.80 -19.83 27.52
C PHE A 125 29.43 -18.34 27.38
N SER A 126 30.43 -17.47 27.41
CA SER A 126 30.24 -16.02 27.50
C SER A 126 31.03 -15.29 26.43
N VAL A 127 30.51 -14.15 25.98
CA VAL A 127 31.21 -13.20 25.13
C VAL A 127 31.64 -12.01 25.98
N PHE A 128 32.93 -11.77 26.05
CA PHE A 128 33.51 -10.66 26.83
C PHE A 128 33.66 -9.42 25.96
N GLU A 129 33.51 -8.25 26.57
CA GLU A 129 33.78 -6.98 25.89
C GLU A 129 35.25 -6.88 25.47
N ASN A 130 35.49 -6.32 24.28
CA ASN A 130 36.84 -6.01 23.84
C ASN A 130 37.09 -4.50 24.00
N SER A 131 37.90 -4.11 24.98
CA SER A 131 38.07 -2.70 25.41
C SER A 131 38.84 -1.80 24.43
N LEU A 132 39.04 -2.22 23.17
CA LEU A 132 39.84 -1.50 22.16
C LEU A 132 39.22 -1.40 20.76
N ALA A 133 37.96 -1.79 20.54
CA ALA A 133 37.36 -1.72 19.20
C ALA A 133 35.89 -1.24 19.19
N ILE A 134 35.71 -0.15 18.45
CA ILE A 134 34.50 0.38 17.79
C ILE A 134 33.38 -0.66 17.70
N SER A 135 32.21 -0.33 18.26
CA SER A 135 30.87 -0.83 17.92
C SER A 135 30.85 -1.78 16.71
N SER A 136 31.16 -3.05 16.92
CA SER A 136 30.89 -4.09 15.93
C SER A 136 29.38 -4.14 15.79
N GLY A 137 28.85 -3.89 14.58
CA GLY A 137 27.43 -3.64 14.34
C GLY A 137 26.46 -4.67 14.94
N ASP A 138 25.17 -4.35 14.89
CA ASP A 138 24.07 -5.11 15.51
C ASP A 138 24.21 -6.64 15.36
N SER A 139 23.92 -7.39 16.43
CA SER A 139 23.95 -8.85 16.39
C SER A 139 22.93 -9.40 15.39
N VAL A 140 23.37 -10.29 14.50
CA VAL A 140 22.54 -10.88 13.43
C VAL A 140 22.29 -12.38 13.63
N THR A 141 21.17 -12.92 13.16
CA THR A 141 20.99 -14.38 13.11
C THR A 141 22.05 -15.00 12.18
N TYR A 142 22.71 -16.08 12.59
CA TYR A 142 23.75 -16.75 11.78
C TYR A 142 23.49 -18.25 11.66
N LEU A 143 23.41 -18.73 10.42
CA LEU A 143 23.32 -20.14 10.09
C LEU A 143 24.51 -20.47 9.18
N GLY A 144 25.46 -21.26 9.68
CA GLY A 144 26.67 -21.61 8.94
C GLY A 144 26.38 -22.20 7.56
N GLU A 145 25.44 -23.15 7.48
CA GLU A 145 25.13 -23.88 6.24
C GLU A 145 24.58 -22.95 5.16
N VAL A 146 23.74 -21.99 5.55
CA VAL A 146 23.20 -20.95 4.66
C VAL A 146 24.30 -20.00 4.18
N THR A 147 25.29 -19.69 5.02
CA THR A 147 26.36 -18.76 4.65
C THR A 147 27.33 -19.36 3.61
N ASP A 148 27.60 -20.65 3.71
CA ASP A 148 28.44 -21.37 2.73
C ASP A 148 27.67 -21.68 1.43
N GLN A 149 26.36 -21.97 1.52
CA GLN A 149 25.49 -22.12 0.36
C GLN A 149 25.23 -20.79 -0.36
N VAL A 150 25.12 -19.66 0.34
CA VAL A 150 25.02 -18.32 -0.27
C VAL A 150 26.33 -17.93 -0.96
N LYS A 151 27.49 -18.28 -0.39
CA LYS A 151 28.79 -18.07 -1.07
C LYS A 151 28.95 -18.92 -2.33
N GLN A 152 28.40 -20.14 -2.37
CA GLN A 152 28.37 -20.97 -3.59
C GLN A 152 27.28 -20.53 -4.58
N ALA A 153 26.12 -20.07 -4.10
CA ALA A 153 25.02 -19.53 -4.91
C ALA A 153 25.39 -18.19 -5.58
N GLN A 154 26.27 -17.39 -4.96
CA GLN A 154 26.81 -16.18 -5.58
C GLN A 154 27.69 -16.48 -6.81
N ALA A 155 28.17 -17.73 -6.98
CA ALA A 155 28.90 -18.17 -8.16
C ALA A 155 28.00 -18.80 -9.25
N GLN A 156 26.79 -19.25 -8.90
CA GLN A 156 25.84 -19.87 -9.84
C GLN A 156 24.40 -19.56 -9.40
N ILE A 157 23.89 -18.43 -9.88
CA ILE A 157 22.48 -18.03 -9.76
C ILE A 157 21.67 -18.94 -10.69
N ASP A 158 21.01 -19.99 -10.15
CA ASP A 158 19.70 -20.55 -10.61
C ASP A 158 19.31 -21.98 -10.12
N PRO A 159 19.53 -22.38 -8.84
CA PRO A 159 18.44 -23.15 -8.21
C PRO A 159 18.34 -22.99 -6.68
N ILE A 160 17.73 -21.89 -6.22
CA ILE A 160 17.37 -21.69 -4.80
C ILE A 160 16.16 -22.57 -4.39
N ASN A 161 15.35 -23.03 -5.34
CA ASN A 161 14.10 -23.74 -5.05
C ASN A 161 14.28 -25.22 -4.68
N THR A 162 15.40 -25.85 -5.01
CA THR A 162 15.56 -27.32 -4.87
C THR A 162 16.24 -27.72 -3.56
N GLN A 163 17.07 -26.85 -2.97
CA GLN A 163 17.81 -27.14 -1.72
C GLN A 163 16.98 -26.86 -0.44
N VAL A 164 15.91 -26.07 -0.55
CA VAL A 164 15.00 -25.76 0.58
C VAL A 164 14.20 -26.99 1.05
N GLN A 165 13.94 -27.96 0.18
CA GLN A 165 13.20 -29.18 0.52
C GLN A 165 14.05 -30.18 1.35
N ALA A 166 15.38 -30.19 1.18
CA ALA A 166 16.26 -31.06 1.97
C ALA A 166 16.47 -30.53 3.42
N ILE A 167 16.15 -29.26 3.67
CA ILE A 167 16.23 -28.61 4.98
C ILE A 167 14.94 -28.87 5.80
N GLN A 168 13.85 -29.34 5.17
CA GLN A 168 12.55 -29.58 5.81
C GLN A 168 12.53 -30.79 6.77
N SER A 169 13.39 -31.80 6.60
CA SER A 169 13.37 -33.04 7.40
C SER A 169 13.96 -32.89 8.81
N THR A 170 14.92 -31.98 9.00
CA THR A 170 15.79 -31.94 10.20
C THR A 170 15.32 -30.94 11.27
N LEU A 171 14.16 -30.31 11.10
CA LEU A 171 13.84 -29.00 11.69
C LEU A 171 12.54 -28.93 12.51
N SER A 172 11.96 -30.05 12.92
CA SER A 172 10.63 -30.09 13.56
C SER A 172 10.53 -29.36 14.91
N ALA A 173 11.62 -29.21 15.66
CA ALA A 173 11.62 -28.52 16.97
C ALA A 173 11.88 -27.00 16.88
N VAL A 174 12.65 -26.56 15.89
CA VAL A 174 12.91 -25.14 15.59
C VAL A 174 11.78 -24.54 14.73
N GLN A 175 11.01 -25.39 14.05
CA GLN A 175 9.85 -25.01 13.26
C GLN A 175 8.82 -24.22 14.05
N SER A 176 8.45 -24.52 15.30
CA SER A 176 7.35 -23.79 15.96
C SER A 176 7.63 -22.28 16.12
N SER A 177 8.81 -21.93 16.61
CA SER A 177 9.19 -20.51 16.82
C SER A 177 9.66 -19.82 15.55
N ALA A 178 10.36 -20.54 14.65
CA ALA A 178 10.79 -20.00 13.37
C ALA A 178 9.63 -19.89 12.37
N LYS A 179 8.63 -20.78 12.43
CA LYS A 179 7.38 -20.72 11.66
C LYS A 179 6.47 -19.62 12.18
N SER A 180 6.42 -19.33 13.47
CA SER A 180 5.76 -18.10 13.96
C SER A 180 6.39 -16.85 13.32
N TYR A 181 7.72 -16.79 13.25
CA TYR A 181 8.45 -15.64 12.70
C TYR A 181 8.46 -15.61 11.16
N LEU A 182 8.54 -16.76 10.49
CA LEU A 182 8.47 -16.91 9.05
C LEU A 182 7.04 -16.74 8.56
N ASP A 183 6.04 -17.28 9.25
CA ASP A 183 4.64 -17.00 8.96
C ASP A 183 4.36 -15.51 9.22
N GLU A 184 4.95 -14.84 10.21
CA GLU A 184 4.81 -13.39 10.37
C GLU A 184 5.52 -12.58 9.26
N VAL A 185 6.67 -13.07 8.76
CA VAL A 185 7.44 -12.48 7.63
C VAL A 185 6.87 -12.83 6.25
N SER A 186 6.15 -13.96 6.11
CA SER A 186 5.60 -14.48 4.86
C SER A 186 4.09 -14.28 4.74
N SER A 187 3.36 -14.17 5.86
CA SER A 187 1.92 -13.83 5.88
C SER A 187 1.68 -12.33 5.95
N GLN A 188 2.69 -11.52 6.31
CA GLN A 188 2.62 -10.07 6.18
C GLN A 188 3.64 -9.62 5.15
N ALA A 189 3.16 -9.07 4.04
CA ALA A 189 3.98 -8.43 3.03
C ALA A 189 4.79 -7.28 3.66
N LEU A 190 5.97 -7.59 4.21
CA LEU A 190 6.83 -6.60 4.86
C LEU A 190 7.31 -5.59 3.83
N ALA A 191 7.09 -4.30 4.11
CA ALA A 191 7.62 -3.21 3.33
C ALA A 191 9.16 -3.26 3.32
N LYS A 192 9.77 -3.40 2.14
CA LYS A 192 11.21 -3.33 1.94
C LYS A 192 11.70 -1.89 2.13
N THR A 193 12.73 -1.72 2.95
CA THR A 193 13.36 -0.39 3.13
C THR A 193 14.22 -0.03 1.92
N LYS A 194 14.15 1.23 1.47
CA LYS A 194 14.98 1.80 0.38
C LYS A 194 14.75 1.19 -1.03
N SER A 195 13.62 0.50 -1.24
CA SER A 195 13.16 0.07 -2.57
C SER A 195 11.69 0.43 -2.76
N GLY A 196 11.21 0.33 -4.01
CA GLY A 196 9.77 0.38 -4.29
C GLY A 196 9.03 -0.73 -3.56
N ASN A 197 7.86 -0.41 -3.03
CA ASN A 197 6.92 -1.35 -2.42
C ASN A 197 5.62 -1.28 -3.21
N GLU A 198 5.10 -2.44 -3.60
CA GLU A 198 3.81 -2.57 -4.26
C GLU A 198 2.91 -3.40 -3.35
N PHE A 199 1.86 -2.78 -2.81
CA PHE A 199 0.84 -3.46 -2.04
C PHE A 199 -0.42 -3.54 -2.88
N THR A 200 -0.86 -4.75 -3.20
CA THR A 200 -1.99 -5.00 -4.10
C THR A 200 -3.34 -5.11 -3.38
N GLU A 201 -3.34 -5.12 -2.04
CA GLU A 201 -4.50 -5.30 -1.18
C GLU A 201 -4.69 -4.11 -0.22
N TRP A 202 -5.75 -4.14 0.58
CA TRP A 202 -6.09 -3.10 1.56
C TRP A 202 -5.03 -3.00 2.67
N ASN A 203 -4.54 -1.78 2.92
CA ASN A 203 -3.62 -1.48 4.03
C ASN A 203 -4.27 -0.49 4.99
N THR A 204 -4.15 -0.74 6.30
CA THR A 204 -4.67 0.13 7.36
C THR A 204 -3.51 0.70 8.19
N PHE A 205 -3.56 1.99 8.50
CA PHE A 205 -2.55 2.70 9.30
C PHE A 205 -3.20 3.42 10.49
N ASP A 206 -3.19 2.79 11.67
CA ASP A 206 -3.91 3.29 12.85
C ASP A 206 -3.26 4.51 13.53
N GLN A 207 -1.96 4.73 13.29
CA GLN A 207 -1.17 5.80 13.93
C GLN A 207 -0.88 6.97 12.97
N GLY A 208 -1.53 7.00 11.80
CA GLY A 208 -1.30 8.00 10.75
C GLY A 208 -0.04 7.74 9.92
N ILE A 209 0.15 8.54 8.85
CA ILE A 209 1.24 8.38 7.88
C ILE A 209 1.92 9.75 7.68
N THR A 210 3.25 9.80 7.74
CA THR A 210 4.05 10.97 7.33
C THR A 210 4.72 10.69 5.98
N VAL A 211 4.39 11.48 4.96
CA VAL A 211 4.97 11.35 3.61
C VAL A 211 5.91 12.51 3.35
N LYS A 212 7.19 12.20 3.06
CA LYS A 212 8.23 13.22 2.76
C LYS A 212 8.26 13.65 1.28
N GLY A 213 7.42 13.05 0.44
CA GLY A 213 7.33 13.28 -1.00
C GLY A 213 5.88 13.52 -1.44
N ARG A 214 5.50 12.95 -2.59
CA ARG A 214 4.17 13.06 -3.18
C ARG A 214 3.31 11.84 -2.84
N VAL A 215 2.02 12.05 -2.59
CA VAL A 215 0.99 11.00 -2.58
C VAL A 215 0.19 11.11 -3.86
N GLU A 216 0.11 10.03 -4.64
CA GLU A 216 -0.79 9.89 -5.77
C GLU A 216 -1.83 8.82 -5.38
N ALA A 217 -3.08 9.24 -5.23
CA ALA A 217 -4.17 8.37 -4.81
C ALA A 217 -5.30 8.45 -5.84
N ASP A 218 -5.73 7.30 -6.37
CA ASP A 218 -6.83 7.21 -7.34
C ASP A 218 -8.18 7.63 -6.72
N SER A 219 -8.28 7.64 -5.38
CA SER A 219 -9.41 8.22 -4.65
C SER A 219 -9.56 9.75 -4.83
N LEU A 220 -8.61 10.41 -5.49
CA LEU A 220 -8.69 11.80 -5.96
C LEU A 220 -8.65 11.93 -7.49
N GLY A 221 -8.54 10.81 -8.21
CA GLY A 221 -8.42 10.78 -9.67
C GLY A 221 -9.70 11.18 -10.40
N GLU A 222 -9.55 11.76 -11.59
CA GLU A 222 -10.65 12.20 -12.45
C GLU A 222 -11.60 11.05 -12.88
N THR A 223 -11.12 9.80 -12.82
CA THR A 223 -11.87 8.64 -13.32
C THR A 223 -12.81 8.02 -12.28
N PHE A 224 -12.44 7.98 -10.99
CA PHE A 224 -13.24 7.33 -9.93
C PHE A 224 -13.16 7.99 -8.55
N GLY A 225 -12.40 9.08 -8.37
CA GLY A 225 -12.15 9.71 -7.08
C GLY A 225 -13.25 10.63 -6.56
N ALA A 226 -13.08 11.13 -5.34
CA ALA A 226 -13.94 12.11 -4.70
C ALA A 226 -14.15 13.37 -5.56
N TRP A 227 -13.15 13.74 -6.38
CA TRP A 227 -13.28 14.82 -7.35
C TRP A 227 -14.38 14.54 -8.39
N LYS A 228 -14.47 13.32 -8.93
CA LYS A 228 -15.55 12.92 -9.84
C LYS A 228 -16.92 12.92 -9.15
N GLN A 229 -16.99 12.55 -7.88
CA GLN A 229 -18.24 12.62 -7.12
C GLN A 229 -18.67 14.08 -6.91
N ILE A 230 -17.72 14.97 -6.62
CA ILE A 230 -17.94 16.41 -6.50
C ILE A 230 -18.36 17.00 -7.84
N THR A 231 -17.67 16.71 -8.95
CA THR A 231 -18.05 17.20 -10.28
C THR A 231 -19.41 16.66 -10.70
N ASN A 232 -19.69 15.36 -10.54
CA ASN A 232 -21.02 14.80 -10.82
C ASN A 232 -22.13 15.47 -9.98
N TYR A 233 -21.85 15.76 -8.70
CA TYR A 233 -22.80 16.46 -7.85
C TYR A 233 -23.00 17.91 -8.31
N VAL A 234 -21.95 18.62 -8.69
CA VAL A 234 -22.01 20.01 -9.16
C VAL A 234 -22.67 20.10 -10.54
N ASP A 235 -22.25 19.30 -11.52
CA ASP A 235 -22.79 19.27 -12.88
C ASP A 235 -24.27 18.86 -12.90
N GLY A 236 -24.68 17.97 -11.98
CA GLY A 236 -26.09 17.62 -11.80
C GLY A 236 -26.95 18.74 -11.18
N LYS A 237 -26.32 19.77 -10.61
CA LYS A 237 -27.00 20.88 -9.91
C LYS A 237 -26.90 22.20 -10.66
N PHE A 238 -25.95 22.37 -11.57
CA PHE A 238 -25.74 23.61 -12.29
C PHE A 238 -25.50 23.32 -13.77
N SER A 239 -26.30 23.92 -14.65
CA SER A 239 -26.01 23.90 -16.09
C SER A 239 -26.32 25.26 -16.71
N ASP A 240 -25.54 25.63 -17.73
CA ASP A 240 -25.70 26.86 -18.49
C ASP A 240 -25.39 26.57 -19.95
N THR A 241 -26.37 26.80 -20.83
CA THR A 241 -26.20 26.54 -22.27
C THR A 241 -25.26 27.54 -22.96
N GLY A 242 -24.84 28.60 -22.25
CA GLY A 242 -24.26 29.78 -22.86
C GLY A 242 -25.31 30.54 -23.69
N THR A 243 -24.86 31.61 -24.35
CA THR A 243 -25.73 32.39 -25.24
C THR A 243 -25.76 31.74 -26.61
N GLN A 244 -26.95 31.42 -27.11
CA GLN A 244 -27.19 30.76 -28.40
C GLN A 244 -28.19 31.56 -29.22
N THR A 245 -27.98 31.65 -30.54
CA THR A 245 -28.88 32.38 -31.44
C THR A 245 -30.04 31.49 -31.90
N ASN A 246 -31.28 31.91 -31.66
CA ASN A 246 -32.53 31.24 -32.02
C ASN A 246 -32.67 29.79 -31.51
N SER A 247 -31.90 29.38 -30.50
CA SER A 247 -31.96 28.02 -29.98
C SER A 247 -33.33 27.71 -29.39
N GLY A 248 -33.96 26.64 -29.87
CA GLY A 248 -35.32 26.27 -29.47
C GLY A 248 -36.41 27.24 -29.94
N ILE A 249 -36.12 28.28 -30.72
CA ILE A 249 -37.11 29.27 -31.17
C ILE A 249 -37.71 28.87 -32.51
N THR A 250 -39.04 28.82 -32.57
CA THR A 250 -39.78 28.72 -33.85
C THR A 250 -40.70 29.92 -33.98
N PHE A 251 -40.36 30.85 -34.87
CA PHE A 251 -41.19 32.04 -35.10
C PHE A 251 -42.54 31.71 -35.73
N LEU A 252 -43.58 32.45 -35.33
CA LEU A 252 -44.96 32.25 -35.76
C LEU A 252 -45.51 33.53 -36.41
N ASN A 253 -46.59 33.43 -37.18
CA ASN A 253 -47.37 34.56 -37.69
C ASN A 253 -46.59 35.65 -38.44
N GLY A 254 -45.47 35.30 -39.09
CA GLY A 254 -44.62 36.25 -39.79
C GLY A 254 -43.76 37.13 -38.89
N ASN A 255 -43.61 36.77 -37.61
CA ASN A 255 -42.59 37.34 -36.73
C ASN A 255 -41.20 36.85 -37.16
N TYR A 256 -40.19 37.69 -36.95
CA TYR A 256 -38.79 37.30 -37.14
C TYR A 256 -37.85 38.23 -36.37
N SER A 257 -36.58 37.83 -36.30
CA SER A 257 -35.49 38.63 -35.76
C SER A 257 -34.35 38.67 -36.77
N ASP A 258 -34.01 39.86 -37.27
CA ASP A 258 -32.96 40.04 -38.28
C ASP A 258 -31.57 39.61 -37.78
N ALA A 259 -31.28 39.86 -36.50
CA ALA A 259 -30.04 39.45 -35.84
C ALA A 259 -30.16 38.12 -35.06
N GLY A 260 -31.37 37.55 -35.02
CA GLY A 260 -31.72 36.41 -34.17
C GLY A 260 -31.88 36.79 -32.70
N LEU A 261 -32.73 36.03 -32.00
CA LEU A 261 -32.90 36.13 -30.56
C LEU A 261 -31.75 35.39 -29.86
N GLN A 262 -31.17 36.05 -28.87
CA GLN A 262 -30.19 35.47 -27.97
C GLN A 262 -30.91 34.71 -26.85
N VAL A 263 -30.65 33.42 -26.77
CA VAL A 263 -31.28 32.48 -25.83
C VAL A 263 -30.21 31.90 -24.91
N ARG A 264 -30.48 31.89 -23.60
CA ARG A 264 -29.61 31.24 -22.60
C ARG A 264 -30.48 30.54 -21.58
N HIS A 265 -30.26 29.25 -21.38
CA HIS A 265 -30.93 28.46 -20.36
C HIS A 265 -29.95 28.15 -19.23
N VAL A 266 -30.30 28.58 -18.03
CA VAL A 266 -29.55 28.31 -16.80
C VAL A 266 -30.42 27.46 -15.88
N ARG A 267 -29.85 26.38 -15.37
CA ARG A 267 -30.48 25.49 -14.39
C ARG A 267 -29.71 25.55 -13.08
N LEU A 268 -30.43 25.77 -11.98
CA LEU A 268 -29.93 25.78 -10.61
C LEU A 268 -30.76 24.79 -9.78
N GLY A 269 -30.34 23.52 -9.80
CA GLY A 269 -31.06 22.42 -9.18
C GLY A 269 -32.38 22.14 -9.89
N SER A 270 -33.50 22.48 -9.24
CA SER A 270 -34.85 22.39 -9.80
C SER A 270 -35.32 23.69 -10.45
N LEU A 271 -34.63 24.82 -10.21
CA LEU A 271 -34.97 26.11 -10.80
C LEU A 271 -34.43 26.20 -12.21
N ASN A 272 -35.28 26.53 -13.16
CA ASN A 272 -34.90 26.80 -14.54
C ASN A 272 -35.12 28.28 -14.86
N LEU A 273 -34.13 28.92 -15.47
CA LEU A 273 -34.17 30.30 -15.92
C LEU A 273 -33.85 30.33 -17.41
N LEU A 274 -34.80 30.74 -18.24
CA LEU A 274 -34.59 30.94 -19.66
C LEU A 274 -34.63 32.42 -19.99
N PHE A 275 -33.49 32.93 -20.44
CA PHE A 275 -33.32 34.30 -20.89
C PHE A 275 -33.49 34.34 -22.41
N ILE A 276 -34.40 35.18 -22.88
CA ILE A 276 -34.59 35.45 -24.31
C ILE A 276 -34.50 36.95 -24.52
N SER A 277 -33.58 37.38 -25.37
CA SER A 277 -33.42 38.79 -25.69
C SER A 277 -33.06 39.05 -27.14
N GLY A 278 -33.46 40.21 -27.66
CA GLY A 278 -33.08 40.64 -29.00
C GLY A 278 -34.15 41.48 -29.68
N ALA A 279 -33.78 42.05 -30.82
CA ALA A 279 -34.69 42.82 -31.65
C ALA A 279 -35.69 41.88 -32.33
N MET A 280 -36.96 42.19 -32.20
CA MET A 280 -38.08 41.51 -32.84
C MET A 280 -38.74 42.44 -33.85
N ARG A 281 -39.22 41.85 -34.96
CA ARG A 281 -40.07 42.53 -35.93
C ARG A 281 -41.34 41.73 -36.18
N TYR A 282 -42.46 42.45 -36.21
CA TYR A 282 -43.78 41.90 -36.55
C TYR A 282 -44.40 42.67 -37.72
N HIS A 283 -44.64 41.97 -38.83
CA HIS A 283 -45.06 42.58 -40.12
C HIS A 283 -46.58 42.76 -40.29
N ASN A 284 -47.39 42.15 -39.41
CA ASN A 284 -48.85 42.21 -39.56
C ASN A 284 -49.48 43.30 -38.69
N GLY A 285 -48.68 43.95 -37.84
CA GLY A 285 -49.10 45.00 -36.91
C GLY A 285 -49.95 44.48 -35.75
N PHE A 286 -49.79 45.08 -34.58
CA PHE A 286 -50.58 44.70 -33.40
C PHE A 286 -51.97 45.36 -33.43
N GLN A 287 -53.03 44.56 -33.25
CA GLN A 287 -54.38 45.09 -33.03
C GLN A 287 -54.63 45.25 -31.53
N SER A 288 -55.21 46.40 -31.13
CA SER A 288 -55.46 46.73 -29.72
C SER A 288 -56.22 45.59 -29.01
N TRP A 289 -55.71 45.16 -27.84
CA TRP A 289 -56.26 44.07 -27.02
C TRP A 289 -56.34 42.69 -27.70
N GLN A 290 -55.79 42.51 -28.90
CA GLN A 290 -55.72 41.21 -29.56
C GLN A 290 -54.41 40.50 -29.19
N GLN A 291 -54.52 39.25 -28.73
CA GLN A 291 -53.38 38.40 -28.51
C GLN A 291 -52.77 37.93 -29.83
N THR A 292 -51.45 37.99 -29.93
CA THR A 292 -50.69 37.51 -31.08
C THR A 292 -49.64 36.51 -30.62
N ASP A 293 -49.58 35.34 -31.25
CA ASP A 293 -48.51 34.38 -31.00
C ASP A 293 -47.25 34.83 -31.74
N LEU A 294 -46.15 34.96 -31.00
CA LEU A 294 -44.89 35.48 -31.50
C LEU A 294 -43.99 34.34 -31.98
N PHE A 295 -43.71 33.39 -31.09
CA PHE A 295 -42.85 32.24 -31.36
C PHE A 295 -43.09 31.14 -30.32
N ASN A 296 -42.72 29.91 -30.67
CA ASN A 296 -42.61 28.79 -29.73
C ASN A 296 -41.19 28.70 -29.18
N VAL A 297 -41.08 28.21 -27.94
CA VAL A 297 -39.83 27.96 -27.22
C VAL A 297 -39.78 26.49 -26.84
N GLY A 298 -38.89 25.72 -27.49
CA GLY A 298 -38.75 24.29 -27.28
C GLY A 298 -38.46 23.90 -25.83
N ASP A 299 -37.67 24.70 -25.10
CA ASP A 299 -37.35 24.45 -23.68
C ASP A 299 -38.56 24.52 -22.74
N LEU A 300 -39.66 25.15 -23.19
CA LEU A 300 -40.91 25.26 -22.46
C LEU A 300 -41.92 24.17 -22.85
N ALA A 301 -41.55 23.27 -23.78
CA ALA A 301 -42.41 22.15 -24.17
C ALA A 301 -42.70 21.25 -22.96
N ASN A 302 -43.98 21.04 -22.68
CA ASN A 302 -44.48 20.24 -21.54
C ASN A 302 -44.21 20.84 -20.15
N VAL A 303 -43.76 22.10 -20.06
CA VAL A 303 -43.63 22.79 -18.78
C VAL A 303 -45.02 23.32 -18.36
N GLN A 304 -45.51 22.88 -17.20
CA GLN A 304 -46.87 23.21 -16.76
C GLN A 304 -47.00 24.58 -16.10
N THR A 305 -45.96 25.07 -15.41
CA THR A 305 -46.00 26.32 -14.65
C THR A 305 -44.80 27.17 -15.02
N VAL A 306 -44.98 28.08 -15.98
CA VAL A 306 -43.94 29.06 -16.36
C VAL A 306 -44.35 30.44 -15.87
N GLN A 307 -43.45 31.12 -15.19
CA GLN A 307 -43.59 32.51 -14.79
C GLN A 307 -42.75 33.42 -15.68
N VAL A 308 -43.32 34.56 -16.06
CA VAL A 308 -42.61 35.61 -16.81
C VAL A 308 -42.25 36.72 -15.83
N MET A 309 -40.96 36.98 -15.60
CA MET A 309 -40.55 38.00 -14.61
C MET A 309 -40.83 39.44 -15.03
N LYS A 310 -40.75 39.74 -16.33
CA LYS A 310 -40.92 41.09 -16.88
C LYS A 310 -41.99 41.10 -17.97
N PRO A 311 -43.27 40.89 -17.62
CA PRO A 311 -44.32 40.67 -18.60
C PRO A 311 -44.68 41.91 -19.43
N LEU A 312 -44.08 43.07 -19.20
CA LEU A 312 -44.34 44.30 -19.96
C LEU A 312 -43.09 44.68 -20.76
N GLU A 313 -43.26 44.88 -22.07
CA GLU A 313 -42.21 45.31 -22.98
C GLU A 313 -42.65 46.54 -23.77
N VAL A 314 -41.76 47.51 -23.94
CA VAL A 314 -42.07 48.69 -24.77
C VAL A 314 -41.85 48.33 -26.23
N ALA A 315 -42.82 48.71 -27.07
CA ALA A 315 -42.75 48.58 -28.52
C ALA A 315 -42.85 49.95 -29.18
N ASP A 316 -42.57 49.98 -30.47
CA ASP A 316 -42.66 51.18 -31.29
C ASP A 316 -44.00 51.91 -31.15
N GLY A 317 -43.93 53.23 -31.36
CA GLY A 317 -45.09 54.08 -31.36
C GLY A 317 -45.73 54.31 -29.98
N GLY A 318 -44.98 54.06 -28.91
CA GLY A 318 -45.41 54.34 -27.54
C GLY A 318 -46.32 53.27 -26.94
N MET A 319 -46.37 52.08 -27.56
CA MET A 319 -47.15 50.97 -27.05
C MET A 319 -46.39 50.13 -26.04
N THR A 320 -47.14 49.48 -25.14
CA THR A 320 -46.61 48.45 -24.25
C THR A 320 -47.23 47.12 -24.63
N LEU A 321 -46.40 46.09 -24.79
CA LEU A 321 -46.81 44.72 -25.03
C LEU A 321 -46.84 43.98 -23.71
N TRP A 322 -47.97 43.36 -23.40
CA TRP A 322 -48.07 42.38 -22.35
C TRP A 322 -47.66 41.01 -22.90
N ILE A 323 -46.47 40.57 -22.51
CA ILE A 323 -45.91 39.28 -22.84
C ILE A 323 -46.43 38.21 -21.88
N ARG A 324 -46.91 37.11 -22.44
CA ARG A 324 -47.36 35.92 -21.71
C ARG A 324 -46.85 34.66 -22.38
N VAL A 325 -46.90 33.56 -21.65
CA VAL A 325 -46.61 32.24 -22.18
C VAL A 325 -47.81 31.32 -21.98
N ASN A 326 -48.16 30.55 -23.01
CA ASN A 326 -49.18 29.51 -22.97
C ASN A 326 -48.58 28.20 -23.46
N GLY A 327 -48.27 27.29 -22.52
CA GLY A 327 -47.42 26.13 -22.81
C GLY A 327 -46.04 26.57 -23.27
N GLN A 328 -45.72 26.27 -24.54
CA GLN A 328 -44.46 26.67 -25.16
C GLN A 328 -44.54 27.97 -25.99
N THR A 329 -45.73 28.51 -26.19
CA THR A 329 -45.96 29.64 -27.09
C THR A 329 -45.85 30.95 -26.33
N VAL A 330 -44.94 31.82 -26.78
CA VAL A 330 -44.83 33.20 -26.30
C VAL A 330 -45.77 34.08 -27.10
N THR A 331 -46.56 34.87 -26.38
CA THR A 331 -47.63 35.69 -26.94
C THR A 331 -47.49 37.12 -26.46
N ALA A 332 -47.90 38.07 -27.30
CA ALA A 332 -47.95 39.48 -26.95
C ALA A 332 -49.37 40.00 -27.12
N THR A 333 -49.83 40.79 -26.15
CA THR A 333 -51.06 41.56 -26.25
C THR A 333 -50.72 43.04 -26.08
N PRO A 334 -50.98 43.90 -27.06
CA PRO A 334 -50.80 45.33 -26.89
C PRO A 334 -51.78 45.88 -25.85
N VAL A 335 -51.24 46.57 -24.85
CA VAL A 335 -52.02 47.24 -23.79
C VAL A 335 -51.89 48.75 -23.96
N GLY A 336 -53.03 49.43 -24.13
CA GLY A 336 -53.10 50.88 -24.43
C GLY A 336 -53.88 51.22 -25.70
N SER A 337 -54.18 52.51 -25.88
CA SER A 337 -55.15 53.02 -26.88
C SER A 337 -54.50 53.84 -28.00
N SER A 338 -53.44 53.33 -28.61
CA SER A 338 -52.79 53.95 -29.76
C SER A 338 -52.87 53.03 -30.97
N THR A 339 -53.79 53.31 -31.90
CA THR A 339 -53.86 52.62 -33.18
C THR A 339 -52.79 53.20 -34.09
N ILE A 340 -51.77 52.42 -34.42
CA ILE A 340 -50.67 52.89 -35.27
C ILE A 340 -50.72 52.11 -36.58
N THR A 341 -50.84 52.83 -37.68
CA THR A 341 -51.01 52.32 -39.05
C THR A 341 -49.73 51.74 -39.66
N SER A 342 -48.64 51.62 -38.89
CA SER A 342 -47.39 51.02 -39.39
C SER A 342 -47.58 49.53 -39.66
N LYS A 343 -47.08 49.09 -40.82
CA LYS A 343 -47.04 47.67 -41.21
C LYS A 343 -45.95 46.90 -40.45
N ASP A 344 -44.86 47.56 -40.07
CA ASP A 344 -43.75 46.93 -39.36
C ASP A 344 -43.62 47.49 -37.95
N TRP A 345 -43.64 46.60 -36.97
CA TRP A 345 -43.49 46.94 -35.56
C TRP A 345 -42.18 46.36 -35.04
N TYR A 346 -41.37 47.22 -34.43
CA TYR A 346 -40.11 46.82 -33.80
C TYR A 346 -40.24 46.91 -32.28
N PHE A 347 -39.63 45.94 -31.61
CA PHE A 347 -39.47 45.96 -30.17
C PHE A 347 -38.23 45.16 -29.78
N ASN A 348 -37.60 45.55 -28.67
CA ASN A 348 -36.54 44.76 -28.07
C ASN A 348 -37.17 43.84 -27.05
N LEU A 349 -37.16 42.55 -27.32
CA LEU A 349 -37.60 41.56 -26.37
C LEU A 349 -36.51 41.40 -25.30
N GLY A 350 -36.89 41.44 -24.03
CA GLY A 350 -36.01 41.09 -22.91
C GLY A 350 -36.80 40.36 -21.84
N GLN A 351 -36.87 39.03 -21.95
CA GLN A 351 -37.74 38.20 -21.14
C GLN A 351 -36.96 37.13 -20.37
N ILE A 352 -37.44 36.86 -19.15
CA ILE A 352 -36.94 35.78 -18.30
C ILE A 352 -38.14 34.90 -17.95
N PHE A 353 -38.06 33.65 -18.38
CA PHE A 353 -39.03 32.61 -18.05
C PHE A 353 -38.46 31.74 -16.93
N ILE A 354 -39.28 31.45 -15.93
CA ILE A 354 -38.89 30.67 -14.76
C ILE A 354 -39.87 29.52 -14.57
N TRP A 355 -39.35 28.31 -14.31
CA TRP A 355 -40.14 27.15 -13.92
C TRP A 355 -39.39 26.19 -13.01
#